data_AF-A0A0D8XR70-F1
#
_entry.id   AF-A0A0D8XR70-F1
#
_cell.length_a   1.000
_cell.length_b   1.000
_cell.length_c   1.000
_cell.angle_alpha   90.00
_cell.angle_beta   90.00
_cell.angle_gamma   90.00
#
_symmetry.space_group_name_H-M   'P 1'
#
loop_
_entity.id
_entity.type
_entity.pdbx_description
1 polymer ?
#
loop_
_entity_poly.entity_id
_entity_poly.type
_entity_poly.pdbx_seq_one_letter_code
_entity_poly.pdbx_strand_id
1 'polypeptide(L)'
;MRTVLFISSIFLLFAFGDSAKKCRSKAFSAPNFIGNSINFSPDDIVKPIRSPTQRVYFWPSLTEFERSILKDAFFQIGRRTCLKFIEQEYKPWFHADRWDDSQPYVLIRKSKKYAAYSDNSIEGIVDRTILYIAESAFEMDSFNHSRGAVMDQLVRFMGMKKEIYRPDAASYIQAIAPVPLIRQPVFEAAQLMWPFDPESVTIPLWARDKYRLTQYCPARNDVDIGAGQRVGLLTKWDTIKLNTMYCPERVNADPQRGPCVVPRAKDAEEFKHRVWAYKRLLNRSLIKKA
;
A
#
# COMPACT_ATOMS: atom_id res chain seq x y z
N MET A 1 24.12 0.55 -79.75
CA MET A 1 23.82 2.00 -79.77
C MET A 1 22.30 2.16 -79.81
N ARG A 2 21.77 3.05 -78.96
CA ARG A 2 20.35 3.34 -78.62
C ARG A 2 19.71 2.38 -77.59
N THR A 3 19.42 2.82 -76.35
CA THR A 3 18.21 3.56 -75.85
C THR A 3 17.08 2.56 -75.52
N VAL A 4 16.33 2.49 -74.40
CA VAL A 4 16.30 2.98 -73.00
C VAL A 4 15.01 2.37 -72.35
N LEU A 5 14.94 2.35 -71.00
CA LEU A 5 13.75 2.30 -70.10
C LEU A 5 13.01 0.97 -69.76
N PHE A 6 13.19 0.58 -68.48
CA PHE A 6 12.22 0.21 -67.44
C PHE A 6 10.71 0.28 -67.76
N ILE A 7 9.94 -0.67 -67.19
CA ILE A 7 8.78 -0.41 -66.29
C ILE A 7 8.44 -1.68 -65.51
N SER A 8 8.14 -1.49 -64.22
CA SER A 8 7.69 -2.47 -63.24
C SER A 8 6.24 -2.89 -63.45
N SER A 9 5.91 -4.15 -63.12
CA SER A 9 4.53 -4.61 -62.98
C SER A 9 4.12 -4.64 -61.51
N ILE A 10 3.10 -3.85 -61.23
CA ILE A 10 2.39 -3.67 -59.97
C ILE A 10 1.34 -4.78 -59.84
N PHE A 11 1.32 -5.48 -58.71
CA PHE A 11 0.14 -6.24 -58.27
C PHE A 11 -0.58 -5.46 -57.17
N LEU A 12 -1.81 -5.06 -57.47
CA LEU A 12 -2.79 -4.55 -56.51
C LEU A 12 -3.25 -5.71 -55.60
N LEU A 13 -3.23 -5.47 -54.29
CA LEU A 13 -4.06 -6.21 -53.33
C LEU A 13 -4.79 -5.20 -52.45
N PHE A 14 -6.10 -5.40 -52.37
CA PHE A 14 -7.07 -4.53 -51.73
C PHE A 14 -6.94 -4.48 -50.21
N ALA A 15 -7.34 -3.31 -49.69
CA ALA A 15 -7.62 -2.89 -48.32
C ALA A 15 -7.94 -3.96 -47.28
N PHE A 16 -7.44 -3.77 -46.06
CA PHE A 16 -8.28 -3.61 -44.86
C PHE A 16 -7.53 -2.74 -43.85
N GLY A 17 -8.04 -1.51 -43.66
CA GLY A 17 -7.61 -0.64 -42.58
C GLY A 17 -8.12 -1.15 -41.25
N ASP A 18 -7.28 -1.87 -40.52
CA ASP A 18 -7.51 -2.11 -39.10
C ASP A 18 -6.92 -0.93 -38.32
N SER A 19 -7.79 0.02 -38.00
CA SER A 19 -7.50 0.99 -36.95
C SER A 19 -7.32 0.21 -35.66
N ALA A 20 -6.08 -0.19 -35.37
CA ALA A 20 -5.69 -0.75 -34.10
C ALA A 20 -6.12 0.24 -33.03
N LYS A 21 -7.25 -0.05 -32.37
CA LYS A 21 -7.65 0.63 -31.14
C LYS A 21 -6.42 0.58 -30.25
N LYS A 22 -5.78 1.74 -30.03
CA LYS A 22 -4.78 1.92 -28.99
C LYS A 22 -5.45 1.58 -27.68
N CYS A 23 -5.43 0.30 -27.33
CA CYS A 23 -5.87 -0.19 -26.03
C CYS A 23 -5.01 0.55 -25.02
N ARG A 24 -5.64 1.43 -24.25
CA ARG A 24 -5.03 2.08 -23.10
C ARG A 24 -4.36 0.99 -22.28
N SER A 25 -3.07 1.12 -22.02
CA SER A 25 -2.33 0.15 -21.20
C SER A 25 -3.13 -0.08 -19.91
N LYS A 26 -3.32 -1.36 -19.54
CA LYS A 26 -3.91 -1.70 -18.24
C LYS A 26 -3.10 -0.97 -17.18
N ALA A 27 -3.77 -0.19 -16.34
CA ALA A 27 -3.14 0.47 -15.20
C ALA A 27 -2.60 -0.62 -14.27
N PHE A 28 -1.33 -0.94 -14.41
CA PHE A 28 -0.60 -1.70 -13.42
C PHE A 28 -0.42 -0.81 -12.20
N SER A 29 -0.46 -1.39 -11.00
CA SER A 29 0.19 -0.74 -9.86
C SER A 29 1.66 -0.55 -10.28
N ALA A 30 2.02 0.65 -10.71
CA ALA A 30 3.40 0.95 -11.05
C ALA A 30 4.23 0.56 -9.81
N PRO A 31 5.28 -0.26 -9.94
CA PRO A 31 6.17 -0.50 -8.83
C PRO A 31 6.71 0.86 -8.38
N ASN A 32 6.52 1.19 -7.08
CA ASN A 32 7.08 2.40 -6.48
C ASN A 32 8.62 2.30 -6.53
N PHE A 33 9.21 2.70 -7.64
CA PHE A 33 10.63 2.78 -7.87
C PHE A 33 10.93 4.12 -8.51
N ILE A 34 11.93 4.82 -7.96
CA ILE A 34 12.50 6.04 -8.52
C ILE A 34 13.08 5.79 -9.93
N GLY A 35 13.42 4.54 -10.27
CA GLY A 35 13.97 4.13 -11.57
C GLY A 35 13.06 4.27 -12.80
N ASN A 36 11.89 4.89 -12.68
CA ASN A 36 11.01 5.24 -13.81
C ASN A 36 10.95 6.76 -14.07
N SER A 37 11.66 7.60 -13.31
CA SER A 37 11.82 9.01 -13.65
C SER A 37 12.94 9.17 -14.69
N ILE A 38 12.75 10.09 -15.64
CA ILE A 38 13.72 10.36 -16.73
C ILE A 38 15.02 11.00 -16.17
N ASN A 39 15.01 11.44 -14.90
CA ASN A 39 16.08 12.17 -14.23
C ASN A 39 16.61 11.42 -12.98
N PHE A 40 16.91 10.13 -13.09
CA PHE A 40 17.53 9.38 -11.99
C PHE A 40 18.99 9.81 -11.78
N SER A 41 19.31 10.37 -10.61
CA SER A 41 20.68 10.56 -10.12
C SER A 41 20.97 9.61 -8.94
N PRO A 42 22.14 8.96 -8.86
CA PRO A 42 22.52 8.09 -7.75
C PRO A 42 22.55 8.78 -6.37
N ASP A 43 22.48 10.11 -6.31
CA ASP A 43 22.53 10.90 -5.06
C ASP A 43 21.16 11.10 -4.38
N ASP A 44 20.04 10.68 -4.99
CA ASP A 44 18.67 10.94 -4.49
C ASP A 44 18.17 9.97 -3.39
N ILE A 45 19.06 9.46 -2.55
CA ILE A 45 18.77 8.32 -1.65
C ILE A 45 17.83 8.64 -0.46
N VAL A 46 17.43 9.89 -0.19
CA VAL A 46 16.72 10.21 1.08
C VAL A 46 15.57 11.22 0.93
N LYS A 47 14.57 10.95 0.10
CA LYS A 47 13.26 11.61 0.23
C LYS A 47 12.12 10.61 0.12
N PRO A 48 11.08 10.69 0.97
CA PRO A 48 9.83 10.00 0.71
C PRO A 48 9.29 10.45 -0.65
N ILE A 49 8.76 9.49 -1.43
CA ILE A 49 8.32 9.72 -2.82
C ILE A 49 7.21 10.79 -2.90
N ARG A 50 6.50 11.05 -1.80
CA ARG A 50 5.38 12.00 -1.74
C ARG A 50 5.56 12.99 -0.59
N SER A 51 4.91 14.15 -0.71
CA SER A 51 4.79 15.10 0.41
C SER A 51 3.99 14.48 1.56
N PRO A 52 4.30 14.77 2.84
CA PRO A 52 3.44 14.35 3.95
C PRO A 52 2.05 15.00 3.91
N THR A 53 1.92 16.16 3.26
CA THR A 53 0.65 16.86 3.07
C THR A 53 0.15 16.68 1.64
N GLN A 54 -1.03 16.09 1.49
CA GLN A 54 -1.71 15.79 0.24
C GLN A 54 -2.95 16.68 0.12
N ARG A 55 -3.02 17.52 -0.92
CA ARG A 55 -4.25 18.23 -1.28
C ARG A 55 -5.13 17.28 -2.08
N VAL A 56 -6.36 17.08 -1.63
CA VAL A 56 -7.23 16.02 -2.15
C VAL A 56 -8.51 16.60 -2.71
N TYR A 57 -8.87 16.20 -3.93
CA TYR A 57 -10.18 16.45 -4.52
C TYR A 57 -10.95 15.13 -4.63
N PHE A 58 -12.17 15.09 -4.12
CA PHE A 58 -13.07 13.97 -4.31
C PHE A 58 -13.76 14.05 -5.66
N TRP A 59 -13.68 12.97 -6.44
CA TRP A 59 -14.40 12.89 -7.71
C TRP A 59 -15.92 12.92 -7.46
N PRO A 60 -16.72 13.58 -8.32
CA PRO A 60 -18.16 13.76 -8.09
C PRO A 60 -18.95 12.46 -7.94
N SER A 61 -18.45 11.33 -8.47
CA SER A 61 -19.11 10.03 -8.35
C SER A 61 -19.08 9.41 -6.95
N LEU A 62 -18.37 10.01 -5.99
CA LEU A 62 -18.32 9.53 -4.61
C LEU A 62 -19.56 10.00 -3.85
N THR A 63 -20.29 9.06 -3.25
CA THR A 63 -21.45 9.34 -2.40
C THR A 63 -21.04 10.00 -1.09
N GLU A 64 -21.97 10.61 -0.36
CA GLU A 64 -21.65 11.24 0.92
C GLU A 64 -21.16 10.22 1.97
N PHE A 65 -21.68 9.00 1.93
CA PHE A 65 -21.21 7.91 2.76
C PHE A 65 -19.76 7.50 2.45
N GLU A 66 -19.40 7.38 1.17
CA GLU A 66 -18.02 7.07 0.77
C GLU A 66 -17.05 8.21 1.14
N ARG A 67 -17.50 9.46 0.99
CA ARG A 67 -16.74 10.65 1.42
C ARG A 67 -16.55 10.66 2.93
N SER A 68 -17.55 10.30 3.73
CA SER A 68 -17.43 10.25 5.18
C SER A 68 -16.43 9.19 5.65
N ILE A 69 -16.40 8.01 5.00
CA ILE A 69 -15.38 6.99 5.25
C ILE A 69 -13.97 7.53 4.92
N LEU A 70 -13.80 8.21 3.79
CA LEU A 70 -12.51 8.81 3.41
C LEU A 70 -12.06 9.88 4.41
N LYS A 71 -12.95 10.80 4.78
CA LYS A 71 -12.69 11.85 5.77
C LYS A 71 -12.27 11.26 7.11
N ASP A 72 -12.97 10.23 7.59
CA ASP A 72 -12.62 9.58 8.84
C ASP A 72 -11.30 8.80 8.74
N ALA A 73 -11.01 8.13 7.62
CA ALA A 73 -9.71 7.51 7.36
C ALA A 73 -8.57 8.55 7.39
N PHE A 74 -8.77 9.73 6.78
CA PHE A 74 -7.81 10.83 6.83
C PHE A 74 -7.53 11.28 8.26
N PHE A 75 -8.61 11.46 9.04
CA PHE A 75 -8.51 11.81 10.44
C PHE A 75 -7.74 10.75 11.26
N GLN A 76 -8.06 9.46 11.09
CA GLN A 76 -7.40 8.37 11.83
C GLN A 76 -5.91 8.23 11.47
N ILE A 77 -5.52 8.53 10.24
CA ILE A 77 -4.10 8.57 9.85
C ILE A 77 -3.42 9.82 10.45
N GLY A 78 -4.03 10.99 10.28
CA GLY A 78 -3.44 12.27 10.69
C GLY A 78 -3.35 12.49 12.21
N ARG A 79 -4.18 11.83 13.02
CA ARG A 79 -4.10 11.89 14.49
C ARG A 79 -2.85 11.22 15.07
N ARG A 80 -2.22 10.31 14.34
CA ARG A 80 -1.09 9.48 14.81
C ARG A 80 0.20 9.77 14.03
N THR A 81 0.09 10.41 12.88
CA THR A 81 1.21 10.70 11.99
C THR A 81 1.29 12.19 11.66
N CYS A 82 2.32 12.61 10.92
CA CYS A 82 2.37 13.93 10.28
C CYS A 82 1.60 13.98 8.95
N LEU A 83 1.08 12.85 8.47
CA LEU A 83 0.41 12.79 7.18
C LEU A 83 -0.92 13.52 7.24
N LYS A 84 -1.17 14.38 6.25
CA LYS A 84 -2.38 15.19 6.17
C LYS A 84 -3.00 15.05 4.79
N PHE A 85 -4.25 14.62 4.72
CA PHE A 85 -5.05 14.65 3.50
C PHE A 85 -6.06 15.79 3.65
N ILE A 86 -5.81 16.90 2.96
CA ILE A 86 -6.62 18.11 3.06
C ILE A 86 -7.60 18.12 1.91
N GLU A 87 -8.88 17.89 2.21
CA GLU A 87 -9.94 18.01 1.23
C GLU A 87 -10.01 19.44 0.69
N GLN A 88 -10.14 19.55 -0.63
CA GLN A 88 -10.40 20.77 -1.37
C GLN A 88 -11.77 20.64 -2.03
N GLU A 89 -12.46 21.76 -2.17
CA GLU A 89 -13.71 21.80 -2.92
C GLU A 89 -13.49 21.31 -4.36
N TYR A 90 -14.35 20.41 -4.85
CA TYR A 90 -14.18 19.89 -6.20
C TYR A 90 -14.29 21.00 -7.24
N LYS A 91 -13.20 21.23 -7.97
CA LYS A 91 -13.16 22.13 -9.11
C LYS A 91 -12.97 21.32 -10.40
N PRO A 92 -13.67 21.64 -11.51
CA PRO A 92 -13.39 21.04 -12.81
C PRO A 92 -11.93 21.22 -13.24
N TRP A 93 -11.46 20.38 -14.17
CA TRP A 93 -10.04 20.36 -14.57
C TRP A 93 -9.55 21.66 -15.23
N PHE A 94 -10.45 22.43 -15.84
CA PHE A 94 -10.15 23.72 -16.49
C PHE A 94 -10.11 24.91 -15.50
N HIS A 95 -10.32 24.70 -14.21
CA HIS A 95 -10.30 25.76 -13.22
C HIS A 95 -8.85 26.17 -12.89
N ALA A 96 -8.54 27.47 -12.92
CA ALA A 96 -7.18 28.03 -12.80
C ALA A 96 -6.41 27.51 -11.57
N ASP A 97 -7.04 27.42 -10.41
CA ASP A 97 -6.41 26.89 -9.17
C ASP A 97 -5.89 25.45 -9.27
N ARG A 98 -6.26 24.69 -10.31
CA ARG A 98 -5.72 23.33 -10.57
C ARG A 98 -4.49 23.34 -11.47
N TRP A 99 -4.05 24.52 -11.90
CA TRP A 99 -2.90 24.78 -12.77
C TRP A 99 -1.73 25.44 -12.04
N ASP A 100 -1.78 25.50 -10.70
CA ASP A 100 -0.65 25.91 -9.87
C ASP A 100 0.37 24.76 -9.74
N ASP A 101 1.52 24.92 -10.39
CA ASP A 101 2.63 23.97 -10.42
C ASP A 101 3.24 23.74 -9.03
N SER A 102 3.17 24.75 -8.16
CA SER A 102 3.64 24.68 -6.78
C SER A 102 2.72 23.84 -5.87
N GLN A 103 1.53 23.48 -6.35
CA GLN A 103 0.49 22.80 -5.57
C GLN A 103 0.04 21.48 -6.22
N PRO A 104 0.89 20.43 -6.22
CA PRO A 104 0.47 19.12 -6.68
C PRO A 104 -0.73 18.61 -5.88
N TYR A 105 -1.64 17.93 -6.56
CA TYR A 105 -2.89 17.45 -5.95
C TYR A 105 -3.24 16.01 -6.32
N VAL A 106 -4.02 15.40 -5.44
CA VAL A 106 -4.53 14.05 -5.59
C VAL A 106 -6.02 14.11 -5.90
N LEU A 107 -6.42 13.46 -6.98
CA LEU A 107 -7.81 13.23 -7.31
C LEU A 107 -8.21 11.81 -6.90
N ILE A 108 -9.11 11.68 -5.92
CA ILE A 108 -9.60 10.39 -5.46
C ILE A 108 -10.87 10.01 -6.19
N ARG A 109 -10.86 8.82 -6.79
CA ARG A 109 -12.03 8.19 -7.41
C ARG A 109 -12.19 6.75 -6.98
N LYS A 110 -13.41 6.22 -7.05
CA LYS A 110 -13.63 4.79 -6.90
C LYS A 110 -13.38 4.01 -8.19
N SER A 111 -13.07 2.73 -8.06
CA SER A 111 -12.75 1.82 -9.15
C SER A 111 -13.29 0.42 -8.89
N LYS A 112 -14.02 -0.13 -9.86
CA LYS A 112 -14.50 -1.51 -9.82
C LYS A 112 -13.40 -2.57 -9.93
N LYS A 113 -12.26 -2.20 -10.52
CA LYS A 113 -11.27 -3.16 -11.02
C LYS A 113 -10.02 -3.26 -10.16
N TYR A 114 -9.59 -2.16 -9.54
CA TYR A 114 -8.29 -2.12 -8.88
C TYR A 114 -8.17 -0.97 -7.89
N ALA A 115 -7.28 -1.17 -6.92
CA ALA A 115 -6.71 -0.13 -6.08
C ALA A 115 -5.31 0.22 -6.59
N ALA A 116 -5.13 1.41 -7.17
CA ALA A 116 -3.86 1.86 -7.72
C ALA A 116 -3.81 3.39 -7.80
N TYR A 117 -2.67 3.94 -8.19
CA TYR A 117 -2.55 5.35 -8.51
C TYR A 117 -1.88 5.53 -9.87
N SER A 118 -2.08 6.70 -10.47
CA SER A 118 -1.41 7.12 -11.70
C SER A 118 -1.01 8.58 -11.56
N ASP A 119 0.30 8.82 -11.55
CA ASP A 119 0.87 10.15 -11.64
C ASP A 119 0.83 10.61 -13.09
N ASN A 120 0.42 11.86 -13.32
CA ASN A 120 0.40 12.49 -14.63
C ASN A 120 0.77 13.96 -14.47
N SER A 121 1.64 14.47 -15.34
CA SER A 121 1.80 15.91 -15.50
C SER A 121 0.77 16.39 -16.52
N ILE A 122 -0.07 17.36 -16.13
CA ILE A 122 -1.05 17.98 -17.04
C ILE A 122 -0.31 19.05 -17.83
N GLU A 123 -0.19 18.81 -19.14
CA GLU A 123 0.46 19.72 -20.11
C GLU A 123 1.90 20.13 -19.73
N GLY A 124 2.57 19.35 -18.88
CA GLY A 124 3.92 19.66 -18.41
C GLY A 124 3.98 20.73 -17.30
N ILE A 125 2.83 21.20 -16.82
CA ILE A 125 2.73 22.34 -15.87
C ILE A 125 2.44 21.85 -14.46
N VAL A 126 1.43 20.99 -14.27
CA VAL A 126 1.01 20.55 -12.92
C VAL A 126 1.05 19.05 -12.75
N ASP A 127 1.69 18.64 -11.66
CA ASP A 127 1.67 17.25 -11.21
C ASP A 127 0.34 16.90 -10.54
N ARG A 128 -0.39 15.98 -11.19
CA ARG A 128 -1.63 15.40 -10.69
C ARG A 128 -1.46 13.92 -10.47
N THR A 129 -1.82 13.46 -9.27
CA THR A 129 -2.03 12.03 -9.03
C THR A 129 -3.50 11.68 -9.06
N ILE A 130 -3.88 10.64 -9.80
CA ILE A 130 -5.19 10.03 -9.69
C ILE A 130 -5.07 8.80 -8.79
N LEU A 131 -5.72 8.83 -7.63
CA LEU A 131 -5.80 7.71 -6.72
C LEU A 131 -7.14 6.98 -6.89
N TYR A 132 -7.05 5.70 -7.22
CA TYR A 132 -8.19 4.81 -7.39
C TYR A 132 -8.37 3.99 -6.12
N ILE A 133 -9.47 4.24 -5.42
CA ILE A 133 -9.90 3.42 -4.30
C ILE A 133 -10.80 2.31 -4.82
N ALA A 134 -10.55 1.06 -4.44
CA ALA A 134 -11.40 -0.06 -4.84
C ALA A 134 -12.82 0.14 -4.30
N GLU A 135 -13.84 -0.04 -5.15
CA GLU A 135 -15.25 0.08 -4.74
C GLU A 135 -15.60 -0.89 -3.61
N SER A 136 -15.06 -2.10 -3.66
CA SER A 136 -15.22 -3.12 -2.61
C SER A 136 -14.70 -2.67 -1.24
N ALA A 137 -13.82 -1.66 -1.16
CA ALA A 137 -13.35 -1.13 0.11
C ALA A 137 -14.36 -0.21 0.80
N PHE A 138 -15.37 0.27 0.07
CA PHE A 138 -16.49 1.02 0.65
C PHE A 138 -17.65 0.10 1.05
N GLU A 139 -17.75 -1.07 0.41
CA GLU A 139 -18.84 -2.04 0.54
C GLU A 139 -18.53 -3.16 1.55
N MET A 140 -17.72 -2.89 2.57
CA MET A 140 -17.42 -3.86 3.62
C MET A 140 -18.58 -3.97 4.62
N ASP A 141 -18.61 -5.06 5.40
CA ASP A 141 -19.70 -5.37 6.33
C ASP A 141 -19.94 -4.33 7.44
N SER A 142 -18.97 -3.44 7.68
CA SER A 142 -19.10 -2.37 8.67
C SER A 142 -18.31 -1.13 8.27
N PHE A 143 -18.72 0.02 8.82
CA PHE A 143 -18.00 1.28 8.63
C PHE A 143 -16.51 1.17 8.97
N ASN A 144 -16.18 0.47 10.07
CA ASN A 144 -14.79 0.28 10.49
C ASN A 144 -14.00 -0.62 9.53
N HIS A 145 -14.62 -1.68 8.99
CA HIS A 145 -14.00 -2.53 7.97
C HIS A 145 -13.73 -1.72 6.70
N SER A 146 -14.70 -0.91 6.25
CA SER A 146 -14.53 -0.05 5.07
C SER A 146 -13.43 0.98 5.30
N ARG A 147 -13.44 1.64 6.46
CA ARG A 147 -12.38 2.57 6.86
C ARG A 147 -11.01 1.91 6.83
N GLY A 148 -10.84 0.72 7.39
CA GLY A 148 -9.57 0.01 7.36
C GLY A 148 -9.12 -0.39 5.96
N ALA A 149 -10.04 -0.82 5.09
CA ALA A 149 -9.74 -1.14 3.69
C ALA A 149 -9.36 0.10 2.86
N VAL A 150 -9.97 1.25 3.15
CA VAL A 150 -9.57 2.54 2.59
C VAL A 150 -8.21 2.97 3.13
N MET A 151 -7.97 2.84 4.45
CA MET A 151 -6.69 3.14 5.08
C MET A 151 -5.55 2.31 4.50
N ASP A 152 -5.70 0.99 4.30
CA ASP A 152 -4.72 0.15 3.60
C ASP A 152 -4.29 0.78 2.26
N GLN A 153 -5.26 1.22 1.45
CA GLN A 153 -4.98 1.81 0.15
C GLN A 153 -4.28 3.16 0.25
N LEU A 154 -4.68 4.01 1.20
CA LEU A 154 -4.07 5.31 1.46
C LEU A 154 -2.62 5.17 1.96
N VAL A 155 -2.36 4.29 2.92
CA VAL A 155 -1.00 4.12 3.44
C VAL A 155 -0.08 3.46 2.41
N ARG A 156 -0.62 2.59 1.54
CA ARG A 156 0.12 2.04 0.39
C ARG A 156 0.40 3.09 -0.69
N PHE A 157 -0.53 4.01 -0.90
CA PHE A 157 -0.30 5.19 -1.74
C PHE A 157 0.87 6.04 -1.20
N MET A 158 0.98 6.14 0.12
CA MET A 158 2.11 6.77 0.83
C MET A 158 3.35 5.87 0.97
N GLY A 159 3.44 4.75 0.26
CA GLY A 159 4.67 3.95 0.18
C GLY A 159 4.76 2.73 1.11
N MET A 160 3.82 2.55 2.05
CA MET A 160 3.75 1.31 2.82
C MET A 160 3.54 0.11 1.89
N LYS A 161 4.11 -1.03 2.22
CA LYS A 161 3.83 -2.30 1.55
C LYS A 161 3.02 -3.19 2.50
N LYS A 162 2.37 -4.22 1.94
CA LYS A 162 1.60 -5.16 2.77
C LYS A 162 2.54 -5.97 3.65
N GLU A 163 2.29 -5.98 4.94
CA GLU A 163 3.13 -6.64 5.93
C GLU A 163 3.34 -8.13 5.64
N ILE A 164 2.29 -8.82 5.15
CA ILE A 164 2.35 -10.25 4.80
C ILE A 164 3.37 -10.59 3.70
N TYR A 165 3.85 -9.59 2.95
CA TYR A 165 4.85 -9.78 1.90
C TYR A 165 6.25 -9.39 2.30
N ARG A 166 6.47 -9.01 3.58
CA ARG A 166 7.82 -8.75 4.06
C ARG A 166 8.71 -9.99 3.87
N PRO A 167 10.02 -9.80 3.59
CA PRO A 167 10.95 -10.93 3.46
C PRO A 167 11.00 -11.82 4.71
N ASP A 168 10.83 -11.24 5.90
CA ASP A 168 10.83 -11.93 7.19
C ASP A 168 9.43 -12.43 7.64
N ALA A 169 8.37 -12.17 6.87
CA ALA A 169 7.00 -12.51 7.27
C ALA A 169 6.81 -14.01 7.55
N ALA A 170 7.47 -14.89 6.78
CA ALA A 170 7.37 -16.34 6.94
C ALA A 170 7.86 -16.84 8.31
N SER A 171 8.70 -16.06 9.00
CA SER A 171 9.10 -16.35 10.36
C SER A 171 7.95 -16.17 11.35
N TYR A 172 6.98 -15.28 11.09
CA TYR A 172 5.93 -14.90 12.05
C TYR A 172 4.54 -15.41 11.69
N ILE A 173 4.27 -15.61 10.40
CA ILE A 173 3.01 -16.13 9.89
C ILE A 173 3.25 -17.32 8.95
N GLN A 174 2.36 -18.31 9.01
CA GLN A 174 2.39 -19.49 8.15
C GLN A 174 1.04 -19.66 7.47
N ALA A 175 1.05 -19.86 6.14
CA ALA A 175 -0.16 -20.14 5.39
C ALA A 175 -0.73 -21.51 5.77
N ILE A 176 -2.05 -21.55 6.01
CA ILE A 176 -2.84 -22.77 6.26
C ILE A 176 -3.81 -23.08 5.11
N ALA A 177 -3.94 -22.15 4.16
CA ALA A 177 -4.78 -22.26 2.98
C ALA A 177 -4.08 -21.60 1.78
N PRO A 178 -4.53 -21.84 0.53
CA PRO A 178 -3.97 -21.19 -0.65
C PRO A 178 -4.06 -19.66 -0.59
N VAL A 179 -2.91 -19.01 -0.73
CA VAL A 179 -2.75 -17.55 -0.72
C VAL A 179 -2.39 -17.04 -2.13
N PRO A 180 -2.84 -15.84 -2.53
CA PRO A 180 -2.51 -15.29 -3.83
C PRO A 180 -1.00 -15.19 -4.04
N LEU A 181 -0.50 -15.72 -5.16
CA LEU A 181 0.88 -15.54 -5.57
C LEU A 181 1.05 -14.10 -6.05
N ILE A 182 1.83 -13.31 -5.32
CA ILE A 182 2.17 -11.94 -5.68
C ILE A 182 3.68 -11.84 -5.75
N ARG A 183 4.18 -11.12 -6.76
CA ARG A 183 5.60 -10.74 -6.83
C ARG A 183 5.98 -10.01 -5.54
N GLN A 184 7.06 -10.44 -4.89
CA GLN A 184 7.54 -9.78 -3.69
C GLN A 184 7.81 -8.30 -3.98
N PRO A 185 7.15 -7.37 -3.24
CA PRO A 185 7.42 -5.96 -3.41
C PRO A 185 8.78 -5.63 -2.79
N VAL A 186 9.39 -4.55 -3.28
CA VAL A 186 10.60 -4.00 -2.66
C VAL A 186 10.16 -3.06 -1.53
N PHE A 187 10.72 -3.30 -0.36
CA PHE A 187 10.45 -2.53 0.85
C PHE A 187 11.52 -1.46 1.04
N GLU A 188 11.11 -0.32 1.60
CA GLU A 188 12.04 0.66 2.12
C GLU A 188 12.67 0.15 3.42
N ALA A 189 13.94 0.49 3.66
CA ALA A 189 14.66 0.09 4.87
C ALA A 189 13.91 0.52 6.15
N ALA A 190 13.28 1.70 6.12
CA ALA A 190 12.45 2.22 7.20
C ALA A 190 11.28 1.29 7.59
N GLN A 191 10.76 0.48 6.67
CA GLN A 191 9.68 -0.47 6.99
C GLN A 191 10.21 -1.78 7.59
N LEU A 192 11.43 -2.18 7.22
CA LEU A 192 12.04 -3.43 7.64
C LEU A 192 12.83 -3.31 8.95
N MET A 193 13.28 -2.11 9.33
CA MET A 193 13.96 -1.88 10.61
C MET A 193 13.04 -2.06 11.83
N TRP A 194 11.72 -2.00 11.61
CA TRP A 194 10.71 -2.20 12.64
C TRP A 194 10.18 -3.63 12.64
N PRO A 195 9.78 -4.14 13.82
CA PRO A 195 9.32 -5.52 13.96
C PRO A 195 8.12 -5.81 13.06
N PHE A 196 7.98 -7.08 12.69
CA PHE A 196 6.80 -7.59 12.01
C PHE A 196 5.55 -7.35 12.86
N ASP A 197 4.49 -6.84 12.24
CA ASP A 197 3.23 -6.55 12.89
C ASP A 197 2.05 -7.35 12.30
N PRO A 198 1.64 -8.47 12.92
CA PRO A 198 0.50 -9.26 12.43
C PRO A 198 -0.82 -8.50 12.52
N GLU A 199 -0.89 -7.42 13.29
CA GLU A 199 -2.10 -6.60 13.46
C GLU A 199 -2.16 -5.46 12.43
N SER A 200 -1.14 -5.25 11.59
CA SER A 200 -1.04 -4.09 10.69
C SER A 200 -2.30 -3.85 9.85
N VAL A 201 -2.64 -2.58 9.62
CA VAL A 201 -3.72 -2.16 8.70
C VAL A 201 -3.49 -2.66 7.26
N THR A 202 -2.24 -2.96 6.91
CA THR A 202 -1.88 -3.45 5.57
C THR A 202 -1.99 -4.97 5.43
N ILE A 203 -2.30 -5.69 6.51
CA ILE A 203 -2.62 -7.12 6.45
C ILE A 203 -4.09 -7.26 6.07
N PRO A 204 -4.39 -7.85 4.90
CA PRO A 204 -5.74 -7.97 4.40
C PRO A 204 -6.64 -8.77 5.34
N LEU A 205 -7.93 -8.42 5.43
CA LEU A 205 -8.91 -9.11 6.29
C LEU A 205 -8.96 -10.62 6.07
N TRP A 206 -8.90 -11.04 4.81
CA TRP A 206 -8.91 -12.46 4.45
C TRP A 206 -7.69 -13.23 4.99
N ALA A 207 -6.61 -12.55 5.40
CA ALA A 207 -5.42 -13.22 5.93
C ALA A 207 -5.71 -13.96 7.24
N ARG A 208 -6.69 -13.49 8.03
CA ARG A 208 -7.10 -14.14 9.27
C ARG A 208 -7.50 -15.61 9.06
N ASP A 209 -8.16 -15.90 7.95
CA ASP A 209 -8.67 -17.25 7.67
C ASP A 209 -7.68 -18.11 6.87
N LYS A 210 -6.54 -17.53 6.49
CA LYS A 210 -5.54 -18.17 5.62
C LYS A 210 -4.16 -18.30 6.23
N TYR A 211 -3.90 -17.62 7.34
CA TYR A 211 -2.64 -17.67 8.05
C TYR A 211 -2.86 -18.00 9.52
N ARG A 212 -1.86 -18.64 10.10
CA ARG A 212 -1.69 -18.77 11.55
C ARG A 212 -0.39 -18.14 11.98
N LEU A 213 -0.31 -17.69 13.22
CA LEU A 213 0.93 -17.24 13.82
C LEU A 213 1.86 -18.43 14.08
N THR A 214 3.16 -18.19 13.94
CA THR A 214 4.18 -19.17 14.28
C THR A 214 4.58 -19.05 15.76
N GLN A 215 5.43 -19.97 16.21
CA GLN A 215 6.08 -19.89 17.53
C GLN A 215 6.94 -18.64 17.76
N TYR A 216 7.28 -17.89 16.70
CA TYR A 216 8.05 -16.64 16.80
C TYR A 216 7.15 -15.41 17.02
N CYS A 217 5.83 -15.58 17.05
CA CYS A 217 4.88 -14.56 17.45
C CYS A 217 4.00 -14.96 18.66
N PRO A 218 4.60 -15.39 19.79
CA PRO A 218 3.86 -15.97 20.91
C PRO A 218 2.96 -14.97 21.65
N ALA A 219 3.22 -13.66 21.54
CA ALA A 219 2.47 -12.61 22.23
C ALA A 219 1.17 -12.18 21.53
N ARG A 220 0.78 -12.87 20.44
CA ARG A 220 -0.46 -12.63 19.70
C ARG A 220 -1.18 -13.94 19.41
N ASN A 221 -2.44 -13.82 19.00
CA ASN A 221 -3.30 -14.92 18.63
C ASN A 221 -3.69 -14.83 17.15
N ASP A 222 -4.07 -15.95 16.52
CA ASP A 222 -4.49 -15.96 15.11
C ASP A 222 -5.64 -14.98 14.83
N VAL A 223 -6.51 -14.78 15.83
CA VAL A 223 -7.59 -13.79 15.78
C VAL A 223 -7.10 -12.35 15.66
N ASP A 224 -5.85 -12.05 16.00
CA ASP A 224 -5.26 -10.71 15.93
C ASP A 224 -4.73 -10.38 14.51
N ILE A 225 -4.55 -11.38 13.64
CA ILE A 225 -4.05 -11.18 12.27
C ILE A 225 -4.97 -10.21 11.51
N GLY A 226 -4.44 -9.07 11.06
CA GLY A 226 -5.20 -8.02 10.35
C GLY A 226 -6.15 -7.20 11.23
N ALA A 227 -5.93 -7.16 12.55
CA ALA A 227 -6.79 -6.41 13.47
C ALA A 227 -6.89 -4.92 13.15
N GLY A 228 -5.80 -4.27 12.75
CA GLY A 228 -5.76 -2.85 12.36
C GLY A 228 -6.68 -2.55 11.19
N GLN A 229 -6.76 -3.46 10.21
CA GLN A 229 -7.69 -3.30 9.10
C GLN A 229 -9.14 -3.56 9.51
N ARG A 230 -9.42 -4.50 10.42
CA ARG A 230 -10.79 -4.68 10.95
C ARG A 230 -11.26 -3.49 11.76
N VAL A 231 -10.43 -3.00 12.66
CA VAL A 231 -10.84 -1.89 13.52
C VAL A 231 -10.80 -0.58 12.73
N GLY A 232 -10.08 -0.52 11.61
CA GLY A 232 -9.88 0.69 10.83
C GLY A 232 -9.01 1.69 11.58
N LEU A 233 -7.91 1.23 12.17
CA LEU A 233 -6.97 2.07 12.91
C LEU A 233 -5.55 1.68 12.54
N LEU A 234 -4.66 2.67 12.52
CA LEU A 234 -3.21 2.39 12.47
C LEU A 234 -2.81 1.69 13.76
N THR A 235 -2.08 0.59 13.66
CA THR A 235 -1.41 0.05 14.83
C THR A 235 -0.30 1.00 15.29
N LYS A 236 0.30 0.72 16.47
CA LYS A 236 1.51 1.42 16.89
C LYS A 236 2.60 1.30 15.83
N TRP A 237 2.79 0.11 15.25
CA TRP A 237 3.88 -0.14 14.32
C TRP A 237 3.63 0.41 12.92
N ASP A 238 2.38 0.44 12.45
CA ASP A 238 2.02 1.18 11.25
C ASP A 238 2.38 2.67 11.40
N THR A 239 2.03 3.24 12.56
CA THR A 239 2.31 4.65 12.89
C THR A 239 3.81 4.92 12.91
N ILE A 240 4.59 4.05 13.58
CA ILE A 240 6.05 4.19 13.66
C ILE A 240 6.68 4.12 12.27
N LYS A 241 6.31 3.14 11.43
CA LYS A 241 6.83 3.01 10.06
C LYS A 241 6.52 4.25 9.22
N LEU A 242 5.28 4.74 9.26
CA LEU A 242 4.89 5.97 8.57
C LEU A 242 5.68 7.19 9.07
N ASN A 243 5.82 7.34 10.39
CA ASN A 243 6.59 8.46 10.95
C ASN A 243 8.08 8.34 10.61
N THR A 244 8.68 7.15 10.59
CA THR A 244 10.08 6.99 10.15
C THR A 244 10.29 7.48 8.72
N MET A 245 9.32 7.24 7.83
CA MET A 245 9.41 7.66 6.42
C MET A 245 9.15 9.17 6.22
N TYR A 246 8.31 9.81 7.05
CA TYR A 246 7.79 11.16 6.77
C TYR A 246 8.04 12.22 7.86
N CYS A 247 8.27 11.81 9.10
CA CYS A 247 8.49 12.68 10.28
C CYS A 247 9.30 11.93 11.35
N PRO A 248 10.58 11.62 11.06
CA PRO A 248 11.42 10.79 11.93
C PRO A 248 11.61 11.39 13.33
N GLU A 249 11.48 12.71 13.48
CA GLU A 249 11.53 13.41 14.76
C GLU A 249 10.40 13.01 15.72
N ARG A 250 9.32 12.41 15.22
CA ARG A 250 8.19 11.89 16.01
C ARG A 250 8.36 10.42 16.43
N VAL A 251 9.44 9.77 16.00
CA VAL A 251 9.66 8.35 16.26
C VAL A 251 10.33 8.17 17.62
N ASN A 252 9.60 7.56 18.55
CA ASN A 252 10.13 7.10 19.83
C ASN A 252 9.66 5.66 20.08
N ALA A 253 10.45 4.69 19.64
CA ALA A 253 10.13 3.28 19.76
C ALA A 253 11.39 2.42 19.85
N ASP A 254 11.27 1.30 20.56
CA ASP A 254 12.30 0.28 20.68
C ASP A 254 11.99 -0.88 19.72
N PRO A 255 12.84 -1.15 18.71
CA PRO A 255 12.59 -2.20 17.71
C PRO A 255 12.54 -3.60 18.32
N GLN A 256 13.12 -3.82 19.50
CA GLN A 256 13.07 -5.11 20.20
C GLN A 256 11.72 -5.37 20.87
N ARG A 257 10.85 -4.37 20.99
CA ARG A 257 9.59 -4.45 21.73
C ARG A 257 8.36 -4.59 20.83
N GLY A 258 8.49 -5.39 19.77
CA GLY A 258 7.46 -5.66 18.79
C GLY A 258 6.20 -6.38 19.31
N PRO A 259 5.13 -6.43 18.51
CA PRO A 259 3.84 -7.00 18.92
C PRO A 259 3.95 -8.52 19.15
N CYS A 260 4.87 -9.19 18.46
CA CYS A 260 5.12 -10.62 18.61
C CYS A 260 5.81 -11.02 19.93
N VAL A 261 6.45 -10.08 20.63
CA VAL A 261 7.22 -10.36 21.86
C VAL A 261 6.71 -9.60 23.09
N VAL A 262 5.89 -8.57 22.91
CA VAL A 262 5.26 -7.82 24.01
C VAL A 262 3.77 -8.19 24.10
N PRO A 263 3.36 -8.94 25.14
CA PRO A 263 1.96 -9.33 25.32
C PRO A 263 1.11 -8.12 25.74
N ARG A 264 -0.18 -8.17 25.40
CA ARG A 264 -1.17 -7.29 26.01
C ARG A 264 -1.39 -7.72 27.46
N ALA A 265 -1.79 -6.79 28.33
CA ALA A 265 -2.00 -7.09 29.75
C ALA A 265 -2.96 -8.28 29.96
N LYS A 266 -4.02 -8.35 29.15
CA LYS A 266 -5.00 -9.46 29.17
C LYS A 266 -4.44 -10.82 28.71
N ASP A 267 -3.35 -10.83 27.94
CA ASP A 267 -2.77 -12.05 27.34
C ASP A 267 -1.47 -12.46 28.05
N ALA A 268 -1.11 -11.81 29.17
CA ALA A 268 0.18 -11.97 29.82
C ALA A 268 0.43 -13.39 30.36
N GLU A 269 -0.58 -14.03 30.95
CA GLU A 269 -0.45 -15.40 31.48
C GLU A 269 -0.34 -16.44 30.35
N GLU A 270 -1.19 -16.32 29.32
CA GLU A 270 -1.12 -17.18 28.13
C GLU A 270 0.25 -17.09 27.45
N PHE A 271 0.79 -15.87 27.32
CA PHE A 271 2.12 -15.64 26.79
C PHE A 271 3.22 -16.36 27.61
N LYS A 272 3.19 -16.25 28.95
CA LYS A 272 4.14 -16.96 29.82
C LYS A 272 4.11 -18.47 29.57
N HIS A 273 2.91 -19.06 29.47
CA HIS A 273 2.74 -20.48 29.18
C HIS A 273 3.36 -20.88 27.84
N ARG A 274 3.12 -20.12 26.77
CA ARG A 274 3.67 -20.40 25.42
C ARG A 274 5.19 -20.32 25.38
N VAL A 275 5.76 -19.27 25.98
CA VAL A 275 7.22 -19.10 26.06
C VAL A 275 7.85 -20.24 26.85
N TRP A 276 7.21 -20.68 27.94
CA TRP A 276 7.71 -21.79 28.74
C TRP A 276 7.63 -23.13 27.99
N ALA A 277 6.52 -23.40 27.28
CA ALA A 277 6.37 -24.58 26.44
C ALA A 277 7.46 -24.62 25.35
N TYR A 278 7.74 -23.49 24.71
CA TYR A 278 8.80 -23.37 23.71
C TYR A 278 10.20 -23.65 24.29
N LYS A 279 10.54 -23.06 25.44
CA LYS A 279 11.81 -23.34 26.13
C LYS A 279 11.98 -24.83 26.46
N ARG A 280 10.91 -25.51 26.87
CA ARG A 280 10.94 -26.97 27.11
C ARG A 280 11.21 -27.78 25.84
N LEU A 281 10.62 -27.39 24.70
CA LEU A 281 10.86 -28.04 23.41
C LEU A 281 12.32 -27.87 22.96
N LEU A 282 12.87 -26.66 23.09
CA LEU A 282 14.27 -26.40 22.78
C LEU A 282 15.22 -27.26 23.62
N ASN A 283 15.01 -27.32 24.94
CA ASN A 283 15.83 -28.14 25.82
C ASN A 283 15.77 -29.64 25.46
N ARG A 284 14.58 -30.16 25.12
CA ARG A 284 14.44 -31.55 24.65
C ARG A 284 15.14 -31.80 23.31
N SER A 285 15.15 -30.82 22.40
CA SER A 285 15.83 -30.95 21.11
C SER A 285 17.36 -30.93 21.24
N LEU A 286 17.90 -30.20 22.21
CA LEU A 286 19.33 -30.17 22.52
C LEU A 286 19.78 -31.50 23.14
N ILE A 287 18.99 -32.05 24.07
CA ILE A 287 19.26 -33.36 24.69
C ILE A 287 19.24 -34.49 23.65
N LYS A 288 18.40 -34.40 22.60
CA LYS A 288 18.37 -35.40 21.50
C LYS A 288 19.51 -35.27 20.49
N LYS A 289 20.26 -34.16 20.52
CA LYS A 289 21.39 -33.89 19.62
C LYS A 289 22.76 -34.09 20.30
N ALA A 290 22.77 -34.28 21.62
CA ALA A 290 23.95 -34.66 22.41
C ALA A 290 23.99 -36.18 22.59
#